data_AF-A0AAD7B0T4-F1
#
_entry.id   AF-A0AAD7B0T4-F1
#
_cell.length_a   1.000
_cell.length_b   1.000
_cell.length_c   1.000
_cell.angle_alpha   90.00
_cell.angle_beta   90.00
_cell.angle_gamma   90.00
#
_symmetry.space_group_name_H-M   'P 1'
#
loop_
_entity.id
_entity.type
_entity.pdbx_description
1 polymer ?
#
loop_
_entity_poly.entity_id
_entity_poly.type
_entity_poly.pdbx_seq_one_letter_code
_entity_poly.pdbx_strand_id
1 'polypeptide(L)'
;MLPFLLASVLGSLAQVIAAHTACKGDCTYHISNSTVSASLTVSGASHAVSDITPAGGWSILSCDADSLAQEIRLVCSTAACEHLFEGQGAIDTVVLLPDTCAAGGFARVADVRIDIDQKVPKSVSSMIEPGGNVTSTVFVLSVDRDFAATDVSKTGPVSFNIATYNSPSESKRSIVERDNTTLAVNLPPIAIHDTFPLVTASINCQSFTASISAGFTADIHANASLGLIVAGTVIPPEITQFEIFAGLDASVGGTLDVLATATGPLSTGKISLYSVALTGVNFPGILSLGPTFTIYGEIDANIDADLAVSVDLAYNLQNAKLTIPVEDSPKDGSVTPANSALTLSVLPNINSNATVNASIIPELSVGINAFTFITAEVYLNVIGTASVGLDLNASADAKVSTDGSVASGSVDGCVDVGAAFSTNVGADGSLFNFISGSVNYPLFSDSWDLYKKCFAAAGSTNASRRAAVPVPVERRATGLMCPTSASNITSIEQIIDQVITDIKAAV
;
A
#
# COMPACT_ATOMS: atom_id res chain seq x y z
N MET A 1 64.85 16.99 -9.23
CA MET A 1 63.94 16.64 -8.12
C MET A 1 62.56 17.15 -8.49
N LEU A 2 61.59 16.23 -8.55
CA LEU A 2 60.16 16.39 -8.90
C LEU A 2 59.82 16.91 -10.32
N PRO A 3 59.27 16.06 -11.21
CA PRO A 3 58.38 16.50 -12.27
C PRO A 3 56.92 16.52 -11.77
N PHE A 4 56.23 17.60 -12.12
CA PHE A 4 54.82 17.85 -11.84
C PHE A 4 53.90 16.94 -12.68
N LEU A 5 52.78 16.56 -12.06
CA LEU A 5 51.69 15.75 -12.59
C LEU A 5 51.09 16.31 -13.89
N LEU A 6 51.11 15.50 -14.94
CA LEU A 6 50.04 15.43 -15.95
C LEU A 6 49.49 14.01 -15.91
N ALA A 7 48.34 13.82 -15.27
CA ALA A 7 47.51 12.64 -15.46
C ALA A 7 46.13 13.13 -15.90
N SER A 8 45.87 12.88 -17.17
CA SER A 8 44.67 13.19 -17.93
C SER A 8 43.41 12.62 -17.31
N VAL A 9 42.42 13.50 -17.11
CA VAL A 9 41.00 13.15 -16.98
C VAL A 9 40.53 12.67 -18.36
N LEU A 10 40.43 11.36 -18.53
CA LEU A 10 39.63 10.71 -19.56
C LEU A 10 38.74 9.70 -18.84
N GLY A 11 37.67 10.23 -18.24
CA GLY A 11 36.53 9.41 -17.85
C GLY A 11 35.78 9.02 -19.12
N SER A 12 36.11 7.84 -19.65
CA SER A 12 35.30 7.17 -20.66
C SER A 12 33.98 6.74 -20.00
N LEU A 13 32.92 7.50 -20.25
CA LEU A 13 31.55 6.99 -20.28
C LEU A 13 31.44 6.01 -21.45
N ALA A 14 31.96 4.80 -21.27
CA ALA A 14 31.53 3.66 -22.04
C ALA A 14 30.50 2.95 -21.18
N GLN A 15 29.23 3.33 -21.33
CA GLN A 15 28.14 2.44 -20.95
C GLN A 15 28.38 1.15 -21.73
N VAL A 16 28.57 0.05 -21.00
CA VAL A 16 28.54 -1.29 -21.55
C VAL A 16 27.09 -1.50 -22.02
N ILE A 17 26.82 -1.14 -23.27
CA ILE A 17 25.66 -1.67 -23.98
C ILE A 17 26.02 -3.14 -24.19
N ALA A 18 25.63 -4.00 -23.24
CA ALA A 18 25.53 -5.41 -23.55
C ALA A 18 24.63 -5.49 -24.78
N ALA A 19 25.20 -5.88 -25.92
CA ALA A 19 24.44 -6.05 -27.15
C ALA A 19 23.32 -7.04 -26.83
N HIS A 20 22.10 -6.53 -26.66
CA HIS A 20 20.91 -7.38 -26.59
C HIS A 20 20.91 -8.19 -27.88
N THR A 21 20.88 -9.51 -27.76
CA THR A 21 20.67 -10.38 -28.92
C THR A 21 19.21 -10.24 -29.31
N ALA A 22 18.93 -10.14 -30.63
CA ALA A 22 17.56 -10.09 -31.14
C ALA A 22 16.72 -11.21 -30.53
N CYS A 23 15.60 -10.86 -29.91
CA CYS A 23 14.68 -11.87 -29.41
C CYS A 23 13.82 -12.44 -30.54
N LYS A 24 13.53 -13.75 -30.46
CA LYS A 24 12.73 -14.49 -31.44
C LYS A 24 11.87 -15.52 -30.71
N GLY A 25 10.56 -15.31 -30.65
CA GLY A 25 9.65 -16.13 -29.86
C GLY A 25 9.67 -15.81 -28.37
N ASP A 26 10.83 -15.49 -27.78
CA ASP A 26 10.99 -15.20 -26.34
C ASP A 26 11.71 -13.87 -26.11
N CYS A 27 10.97 -12.84 -25.68
CA CYS A 27 11.47 -11.49 -25.47
C CYS A 27 11.25 -11.04 -24.02
N THR A 28 12.21 -10.30 -23.46
CA THR A 28 12.09 -9.75 -22.10
C THR A 28 12.25 -8.23 -22.11
N TYR A 29 11.38 -7.56 -21.37
CA TYR A 29 11.41 -6.13 -21.12
C TYR A 29 11.59 -5.87 -19.63
N HIS A 30 12.51 -4.97 -19.28
CA HIS A 30 12.80 -4.62 -17.90
C HIS A 30 12.38 -3.19 -17.60
N ILE A 31 11.66 -3.01 -16.50
CA ILE A 31 11.46 -1.71 -15.86
C ILE A 31 12.42 -1.65 -14.68
N SER A 32 13.24 -0.60 -14.62
CA SER A 32 14.08 -0.33 -13.45
C SER A 32 14.11 1.18 -13.18
N ASN A 33 13.62 1.59 -12.02
CA ASN A 33 13.81 2.93 -11.48
C ASN A 33 14.37 2.84 -10.05
N SER A 34 14.45 3.95 -9.32
CA SER A 34 15.03 3.98 -7.98
C SER A 34 14.25 3.21 -6.91
N THR A 35 12.96 2.95 -7.12
CA THR A 35 12.05 2.36 -6.13
C THR A 35 11.49 1.01 -6.56
N VAL A 36 11.36 0.76 -7.87
CA VAL A 36 10.71 -0.41 -8.45
C VAL A 36 11.56 -0.98 -9.57
N SER A 37 11.64 -2.31 -9.60
CA SER A 37 12.13 -3.03 -10.75
C SER A 37 11.32 -4.28 -11.01
N ALA A 38 10.99 -4.50 -12.27
CA ALA A 38 10.09 -5.53 -12.75
C ALA A 38 10.58 -6.03 -14.11
N SER A 39 10.34 -7.30 -14.41
CA SER A 39 10.56 -7.86 -15.73
C SER A 39 9.26 -8.41 -16.29
N LEU A 40 9.01 -8.16 -17.57
CA LEU A 40 7.96 -8.78 -18.36
C LEU A 40 8.61 -9.62 -19.45
N THR A 41 8.41 -10.92 -19.41
CA THR A 41 8.78 -11.83 -20.49
C THR A 41 7.54 -12.19 -21.29
N VAL A 42 7.65 -12.14 -22.61
CA VAL A 42 6.61 -12.52 -23.57
C VAL A 42 7.15 -13.63 -24.45
N SER A 43 6.40 -14.73 -24.53
CA SER A 43 6.83 -15.99 -25.12
C SER A 43 5.77 -16.57 -26.07
N GLY A 44 6.16 -17.04 -27.24
CA GLY A 44 5.25 -17.63 -28.23
C GLY A 44 6.01 -18.36 -29.35
N ALA A 45 5.30 -18.73 -30.41
CA ALA A 45 5.96 -19.22 -31.63
C ALA A 45 6.93 -18.16 -32.18
N SER A 46 8.00 -18.57 -32.87
CA SER A 46 9.00 -17.62 -33.36
C SER A 46 8.39 -16.53 -34.24
N HIS A 47 7.41 -16.87 -35.09
CA HIS A 47 6.71 -15.90 -35.94
C HIS A 47 5.67 -15.03 -35.21
N ALA A 48 5.33 -15.35 -33.95
CA ALA A 48 4.30 -14.65 -33.18
C ALA A 48 4.86 -13.57 -32.25
N VAL A 49 6.16 -13.65 -31.92
CA VAL A 49 6.85 -12.68 -31.06
C VAL A 49 8.17 -12.27 -31.71
N SER A 50 8.35 -10.98 -31.98
CA SER A 50 9.53 -10.45 -32.68
C SER A 50 10.12 -9.23 -31.96
N ASP A 51 11.27 -8.78 -32.45
CA ASP A 51 12.02 -7.64 -31.94
C ASP A 51 12.06 -6.53 -33.00
N ILE A 52 11.60 -5.31 -32.68
CA ILE A 52 11.76 -4.14 -33.56
C ILE A 52 12.76 -3.11 -33.04
N THR A 53 13.57 -3.49 -32.04
CA THR A 53 14.70 -2.69 -31.56
C THR A 53 15.89 -2.79 -32.53
N PRO A 54 16.96 -1.99 -32.31
CA PRO A 54 18.21 -2.17 -33.04
C PRO A 54 18.80 -3.58 -32.95
N ALA A 55 18.55 -4.32 -31.86
CA ALA A 55 18.95 -5.71 -31.74
C ALA A 55 18.28 -6.58 -32.81
N GLY A 56 16.98 -6.37 -33.05
CA GLY A 56 16.20 -7.01 -34.12
C GLY A 56 16.58 -6.59 -35.55
N GLY A 57 17.63 -5.77 -35.74
CA GLY A 57 18.06 -5.31 -37.06
C GLY A 57 17.29 -4.12 -37.61
N TRP A 58 16.58 -3.38 -36.75
CA TRP A 58 15.77 -2.24 -37.14
C TRP A 58 16.42 -0.90 -36.79
N SER A 59 16.12 0.14 -37.56
CA SER A 59 16.44 1.51 -37.18
C SER A 59 15.20 2.38 -37.24
N ILE A 60 14.84 2.93 -36.09
CA ILE A 60 13.66 3.77 -35.93
C ILE A 60 13.91 5.15 -36.54
N LEU A 61 13.02 5.60 -37.41
CA LEU A 61 13.06 6.91 -38.07
C LEU A 61 12.15 7.92 -37.37
N SER A 62 10.97 7.49 -36.91
CA SER A 62 10.05 8.32 -36.14
C SER A 62 9.07 7.49 -35.30
N CYS A 63 8.83 7.94 -34.07
CA CYS A 63 7.79 7.48 -33.17
C CYS A 63 7.58 8.49 -32.04
N ASP A 64 6.56 8.24 -31.23
CA ASP A 64 6.20 8.96 -30.03
C ASP A 64 6.49 8.08 -28.80
N ALA A 65 7.36 8.54 -27.91
CA ALA A 65 7.75 7.79 -26.71
C ALA A 65 6.60 7.61 -25.71
N ASP A 66 5.58 8.47 -25.74
CA ASP A 66 4.50 8.48 -24.76
C ASP A 66 3.21 7.84 -25.30
N SER A 67 3.15 7.54 -26.60
CA SER A 67 1.96 6.97 -27.22
C SER A 67 1.84 5.46 -27.01
N LEU A 68 0.61 5.01 -26.70
CA LEU A 68 0.22 3.60 -26.58
C LEU A 68 -0.24 2.98 -27.90
N ALA A 69 -0.63 3.80 -28.87
CA ALA A 69 -1.02 3.37 -30.21
C ALA A 69 -0.53 4.40 -31.24
N GLN A 70 0.25 3.97 -32.22
CA GLN A 70 0.94 4.89 -33.12
C GLN A 70 1.38 4.24 -34.42
N GLU A 71 1.80 5.07 -35.36
CA GLU A 71 2.54 4.65 -36.54
C GLU A 71 4.02 4.88 -36.31
N ILE A 72 4.79 3.79 -36.29
CA ILE A 72 6.25 3.82 -36.20
C ILE A 72 6.80 3.72 -37.62
N ARG A 73 7.69 4.65 -37.98
CA ARG A 73 8.45 4.58 -39.23
C ARG A 73 9.81 4.00 -38.93
N LEU A 74 10.17 2.90 -39.58
CA LEU A 74 11.45 2.22 -39.36
C LEU A 74 12.01 1.68 -40.68
N VAL A 75 13.34 1.54 -40.73
CA VAL A 75 14.05 0.92 -41.83
C VAL A 75 14.68 -0.39 -41.36
N CYS A 76 14.58 -1.41 -42.21
CA CYS A 76 15.33 -2.64 -42.01
C CYS A 76 16.82 -2.39 -42.28
N SER A 77 17.63 -2.44 -41.23
CA SER A 77 19.07 -2.16 -41.28
C SER A 77 19.91 -3.43 -41.43
N THR A 78 19.42 -4.59 -41.00
CA THR A 78 20.08 -5.88 -41.21
C THR A 78 19.05 -6.96 -41.55
N ALA A 79 19.49 -8.07 -42.14
CA ALA A 79 18.61 -9.20 -42.48
C ALA A 79 17.88 -9.81 -41.26
N ALA A 80 18.29 -9.50 -40.02
CA ALA A 80 17.59 -9.94 -38.81
C ALA A 80 16.14 -9.40 -38.73
N CYS A 81 15.88 -8.24 -39.34
CA CYS A 81 14.57 -7.60 -39.38
C CYS A 81 13.49 -8.48 -40.04
N GLU A 82 13.90 -9.39 -40.94
CA GLU A 82 13.01 -10.25 -41.72
C GLU A 82 12.22 -11.22 -40.86
N HIS A 83 12.70 -11.46 -39.65
CA HIS A 83 12.01 -12.28 -38.66
C HIS A 83 10.56 -11.80 -38.42
N LEU A 84 10.33 -10.49 -38.45
CA LEU A 84 8.98 -9.93 -38.29
C LEU A 84 8.00 -10.43 -39.37
N PHE A 85 8.48 -10.75 -40.57
CA PHE A 85 7.67 -11.17 -41.70
C PHE A 85 7.63 -12.69 -41.90
N GLU A 86 8.23 -13.48 -40.99
CA GLU A 86 8.16 -14.93 -41.03
C GLU A 86 6.72 -15.45 -40.79
N GLY A 87 6.44 -16.67 -41.22
CA GLY A 87 5.14 -17.31 -40.99
C GLY A 87 3.99 -16.62 -41.75
N GLN A 88 3.09 -15.98 -41.01
CA GLN A 88 1.86 -15.35 -41.54
C GLN A 88 2.04 -13.85 -41.85
N GLY A 89 3.26 -13.33 -41.73
CA GLY A 89 3.58 -11.91 -41.89
C GLY A 89 3.57 -11.15 -40.56
N ALA A 90 3.72 -9.83 -40.64
CA ALA A 90 3.90 -8.99 -39.45
C ALA A 90 2.62 -8.68 -38.68
N ILE A 91 1.46 -8.73 -39.35
CA ILE A 91 0.18 -8.37 -38.72
C ILE A 91 -0.12 -9.39 -37.61
N ASP A 92 -0.59 -8.88 -36.46
CA ASP A 92 -0.86 -9.60 -35.22
C ASP A 92 0.37 -10.09 -34.44
N THR A 93 1.59 -9.91 -34.96
CA THR A 93 2.82 -10.22 -34.23
C THR A 93 2.99 -9.29 -33.02
N VAL A 94 3.38 -9.87 -31.88
CA VAL A 94 3.76 -9.10 -30.70
C VAL A 94 5.23 -8.69 -30.81
N VAL A 95 5.52 -7.40 -30.73
CA VAL A 95 6.86 -6.85 -30.94
C VAL A 95 7.42 -6.22 -29.67
N LEU A 96 8.70 -6.49 -29.38
CA LEU A 96 9.48 -5.70 -28.43
C LEU A 96 9.84 -4.35 -29.07
N LEU A 97 9.44 -3.27 -28.42
CA LEU A 97 9.67 -1.89 -28.81
C LEU A 97 10.92 -1.34 -28.09
N PRO A 98 11.69 -0.44 -28.73
CA PRO A 98 12.76 0.27 -28.04
C PRO A 98 12.19 1.26 -27.01
N ASP A 99 12.90 1.44 -25.89
CA ASP A 99 12.51 2.28 -24.75
C ASP A 99 12.15 3.73 -25.13
N THR A 100 12.65 4.22 -26.26
CA THR A 100 12.45 5.59 -26.72
C THR A 100 11.26 5.76 -27.65
N CYS A 101 10.44 4.72 -27.87
CA CYS A 101 9.59 4.65 -29.04
C CYS A 101 8.13 4.28 -28.79
N ALA A 102 7.75 3.98 -27.54
CA ALA A 102 6.38 3.90 -27.08
C ALA A 102 6.34 3.77 -25.55
N ALA A 103 5.18 4.05 -24.97
CA ALA A 103 4.96 3.75 -23.56
C ALA A 103 4.89 2.22 -23.36
N GLY A 104 5.93 1.67 -22.73
CA GLY A 104 6.08 0.25 -22.39
C GLY A 104 6.77 -0.61 -23.45
N GLY A 105 7.16 -1.83 -23.07
CA GLY A 105 8.07 -2.64 -23.88
C GLY A 105 7.49 -3.42 -25.06
N PHE A 106 6.22 -3.84 -25.04
CA PHE A 106 5.66 -4.69 -26.11
C PHE A 106 4.72 -3.93 -27.06
N ALA A 107 4.08 -4.55 -28.04
CA ALA A 107 2.88 -4.05 -28.72
C ALA A 107 2.43 -5.09 -29.73
N ARG A 108 1.18 -5.03 -30.18
CA ARG A 108 0.69 -5.77 -31.34
C ARG A 108 0.89 -4.93 -32.59
N VAL A 109 1.34 -5.54 -33.68
CA VAL A 109 1.33 -4.91 -35.01
C VAL A 109 -0.07 -5.01 -35.60
N ALA A 110 -0.76 -3.89 -35.69
CA ALA A 110 -2.11 -3.79 -36.25
C ALA A 110 -2.11 -3.71 -37.78
N ASP A 111 -1.09 -3.06 -38.36
CA ASP A 111 -0.91 -2.92 -39.80
C ASP A 111 0.58 -2.75 -40.15
N VAL A 112 0.95 -3.16 -41.37
CA VAL A 112 2.29 -2.90 -41.92
C VAL A 112 2.19 -2.52 -43.39
N ARG A 113 2.94 -1.48 -43.78
CA ARG A 113 3.04 -1.07 -45.18
C ARG A 113 4.44 -0.57 -45.51
N ILE A 114 4.80 -0.68 -46.78
CA ILE A 114 6.00 -0.02 -47.31
C ILE A 114 5.69 1.48 -47.41
N ASP A 115 6.57 2.30 -46.86
CA ASP A 115 6.40 3.75 -46.91
C ASP A 115 6.56 4.26 -48.35
N ILE A 116 5.72 5.21 -48.76
CA ILE A 116 5.92 5.92 -50.03
C ILE A 116 7.18 6.79 -50.00
N ASP A 117 7.56 7.28 -48.81
CA ASP A 117 8.82 7.96 -48.59
C ASP A 117 9.88 6.96 -48.15
N GLN A 118 10.83 6.66 -49.03
CA GLN A 118 11.97 5.78 -48.73
C GLN A 118 13.21 6.58 -48.28
N LYS A 119 13.06 7.86 -47.93
CA LYS A 119 14.18 8.67 -47.43
C LYS A 119 14.62 8.22 -46.05
N VAL A 120 15.91 7.92 -45.94
CA VAL A 120 16.60 7.56 -44.71
C VAL A 120 17.65 8.64 -44.38
N PRO A 121 17.73 9.16 -43.14
CA PRO A 121 18.79 10.07 -42.73
C PRO A 121 20.18 9.48 -42.94
N LYS A 122 21.17 10.31 -43.27
CA LYS A 122 22.55 9.84 -43.52
C LYS A 122 23.15 9.06 -42.36
N SER A 123 22.80 9.43 -41.12
CA SER A 123 23.23 8.73 -39.89
C SER A 123 22.73 7.30 -39.82
N VAL A 124 21.54 7.01 -40.34
CA VAL A 124 20.96 5.66 -40.37
C VAL A 124 21.43 4.91 -41.62
N SER A 125 21.56 5.59 -42.76
CA SER A 125 22.01 4.97 -44.02
C SER A 125 23.40 4.34 -43.91
N SER A 126 24.29 4.85 -43.06
CA SER A 126 25.61 4.26 -42.80
C SER A 126 25.58 3.00 -41.94
N MET A 127 24.45 2.71 -41.28
CA MET A 127 24.26 1.54 -40.41
C MET A 127 23.56 0.38 -41.13
N ILE A 128 23.11 0.59 -42.37
CA ILE A 128 22.42 -0.44 -43.15
C ILE A 128 23.48 -1.39 -43.71
N GLU A 129 23.37 -2.65 -43.31
CA GLU A 129 24.20 -3.73 -43.82
C GLU A 129 23.59 -4.29 -45.11
N PRO A 130 24.39 -4.53 -46.16
CA PRO A 130 23.88 -5.19 -47.35
C PRO A 130 23.56 -6.66 -47.07
N GLY A 131 22.38 -7.10 -47.51
CA GLY A 131 21.93 -8.50 -47.42
C GLY A 131 20.51 -8.60 -46.85
N GLY A 132 19.73 -9.55 -47.34
CA GLY A 132 18.29 -9.66 -47.05
C GLY A 132 17.40 -9.19 -48.22
N ASN A 133 16.17 -9.69 -48.27
CA ASN A 133 15.12 -9.37 -49.24
C ASN A 133 14.50 -7.99 -49.01
N VAL A 134 14.43 -7.53 -47.76
CA VAL A 134 13.74 -6.27 -47.40
C VAL A 134 14.66 -5.20 -46.81
N THR A 135 15.95 -5.46 -46.76
CA THR A 135 16.94 -4.53 -46.22
C THR A 135 16.98 -3.23 -47.01
N SER A 136 17.18 -2.12 -46.33
CA SER A 136 17.01 -0.75 -46.84
C SER A 136 15.57 -0.33 -47.15
N THR A 137 14.56 -1.18 -46.92
CA THR A 137 13.15 -0.80 -47.10
C THR A 137 12.66 -0.08 -45.85
N VAL A 138 12.05 1.09 -46.06
CA VAL A 138 11.34 1.84 -45.02
C VAL A 138 9.90 1.34 -44.94
N PHE A 139 9.50 0.96 -43.74
CA PHE A 139 8.15 0.53 -43.40
C PHE A 139 7.49 1.53 -42.46
N VAL A 140 6.16 1.55 -42.53
CA VAL A 140 5.32 2.12 -41.48
C VAL A 140 4.57 0.97 -40.82
N LEU A 141 4.75 0.83 -39.51
CA LEU A 141 4.06 -0.13 -38.67
C LEU A 141 3.03 0.61 -37.82
N SER A 142 1.76 0.24 -37.93
CA SER A 142 0.76 0.64 -36.95
C SER A 142 0.81 -0.35 -35.79
N VAL A 143 1.03 0.15 -34.58
CA VAL A 143 1.12 -0.66 -33.37
C VAL A 143 0.08 -0.22 -32.34
N ASP A 144 -0.47 -1.17 -31.60
CA ASP A 144 -1.39 -0.94 -30.49
C ASP A 144 -1.18 -1.94 -29.34
N ARG A 145 -2.00 -1.83 -28.29
CA ARG A 145 -2.02 -2.74 -27.14
C ARG A 145 -3.31 -3.54 -27.04
N ASP A 146 -4.07 -3.62 -28.14
CA ASP A 146 -5.31 -4.38 -28.20
C ASP A 146 -5.00 -5.83 -28.57
N PHE A 147 -4.38 -6.56 -27.64
CA PHE A 147 -4.01 -7.96 -27.84
C PHE A 147 -5.23 -8.89 -28.04
N ALA A 148 -6.43 -8.44 -27.66
CA ALA A 148 -7.68 -9.16 -27.92
C ALA A 148 -8.09 -9.13 -29.40
N ALA A 149 -7.60 -8.15 -30.17
CA ALA A 149 -7.88 -8.03 -31.61
C ALA A 149 -7.05 -9.01 -32.47
N THR A 150 -6.08 -9.73 -31.88
CA THR A 150 -5.25 -10.70 -32.59
C THR A 150 -6.04 -11.92 -33.07
N ASP A 151 -5.82 -12.32 -34.32
CA ASP A 151 -6.27 -13.62 -34.84
C ASP A 151 -5.38 -14.77 -34.31
N VAL A 152 -5.82 -15.38 -33.20
CA VAL A 152 -5.14 -16.51 -32.53
C VAL A 152 -4.87 -17.69 -33.49
N SER A 153 -5.65 -17.84 -34.57
CA SER A 153 -5.44 -18.94 -35.53
C SER A 153 -4.16 -18.77 -36.36
N LYS A 154 -3.61 -17.55 -36.43
CA LYS A 154 -2.38 -17.23 -37.17
C LYS A 154 -1.15 -17.23 -36.28
N THR A 155 -1.25 -16.61 -35.11
CA THR A 155 -0.13 -16.42 -34.18
C THR A 155 0.04 -17.61 -33.23
N GLY A 156 -1.05 -18.32 -32.93
CA GLY A 156 -1.07 -19.24 -31.79
C GLY A 156 -1.08 -18.49 -30.45
N PRO A 157 -1.04 -19.21 -29.33
CA PRO A 157 -1.03 -18.57 -28.02
C PRO A 157 0.29 -17.84 -27.77
N VAL A 158 0.20 -16.63 -27.20
CA VAL A 158 1.36 -15.86 -26.74
C VAL A 158 1.23 -15.67 -25.23
N SER A 159 2.18 -16.24 -24.50
CA SER A 159 2.26 -16.24 -23.04
C SER A 159 3.01 -15.02 -22.54
N PHE A 160 2.77 -14.65 -21.28
CA PHE A 160 3.58 -13.68 -20.56
C PHE A 160 3.86 -14.13 -19.13
N ASN A 161 4.97 -13.65 -18.59
CA ASN A 161 5.32 -13.77 -17.18
C ASN A 161 5.83 -12.41 -16.68
N ILE A 162 5.26 -11.95 -15.58
CA ILE A 162 5.70 -10.76 -14.84
C ILE A 162 6.19 -11.21 -13.49
N ALA A 163 7.41 -10.80 -13.15
CA ALA A 163 7.99 -10.98 -11.84
C ALA A 163 8.47 -9.64 -11.29
N THR A 164 8.09 -9.36 -10.04
CA THR A 164 8.65 -8.30 -9.21
C THR A 164 9.12 -8.95 -7.91
N TYR A 165 10.34 -8.65 -7.45
CA TYR A 165 10.87 -9.25 -6.23
C TYR A 165 11.19 -8.16 -5.20
N ASN A 166 10.86 -8.38 -3.93
CA ASN A 166 11.62 -7.86 -2.82
C ASN A 166 11.32 -8.67 -1.57
N SER A 167 12.35 -9.03 -0.81
CA SER A 167 12.21 -9.54 0.56
C SER A 167 13.25 -8.84 1.43
N PRO A 168 12.84 -8.14 2.51
CA PRO A 168 13.76 -7.53 3.48
C PRO A 168 14.57 -8.57 4.27
N SER A 169 14.16 -9.84 4.27
CA SER A 169 14.60 -10.81 5.28
C SER A 169 14.56 -12.28 4.82
N GLU A 170 14.95 -12.61 3.58
CA GLU A 170 15.30 -14.01 3.29
C GLU A 170 16.23 -14.22 2.08
N SER A 171 17.19 -15.10 2.32
CA SER A 171 18.18 -15.61 1.39
C SER A 171 17.52 -16.46 0.31
N LYS A 172 17.68 -16.01 -0.95
CA LYS A 172 17.74 -16.81 -2.19
C LYS A 172 17.30 -18.28 -2.03
N ARG A 173 15.99 -18.52 -1.95
CA ARG A 173 15.43 -19.85 -2.20
C ARG A 173 14.47 -19.79 -3.38
N SER A 174 15.06 -20.08 -4.53
CA SER A 174 14.51 -20.94 -5.58
C SER A 174 13.06 -20.67 -6.01
N ILE A 175 12.82 -19.53 -6.65
CA ILE A 175 11.82 -19.44 -7.71
C ILE A 175 12.48 -18.65 -8.86
N VAL A 176 12.73 -19.33 -9.97
CA VAL A 176 13.44 -18.91 -11.20
C VAL A 176 14.99 -18.83 -11.11
N GLU A 177 15.65 -19.98 -10.95
CA GLU A 177 17.00 -20.18 -11.51
C GLU A 177 16.88 -20.26 -13.05
N ARG A 178 16.78 -19.12 -13.73
CA ARG A 178 17.16 -19.04 -15.15
C ARG A 178 17.58 -17.68 -15.68
N ASP A 179 17.46 -16.61 -14.88
CA ASP A 179 18.22 -15.38 -15.14
C ASP A 179 18.66 -14.75 -13.81
N ASN A 180 19.92 -14.33 -13.77
CA ASN A 180 20.63 -13.90 -12.56
C ASN A 180 20.26 -12.46 -12.14
N THR A 181 19.02 -12.04 -12.37
CA THR A 181 18.51 -10.67 -12.18
C THR A 181 17.26 -10.68 -11.31
N THR A 182 17.40 -11.10 -10.06
CA THR A 182 16.37 -10.83 -9.03
C THR A 182 16.35 -9.33 -8.75
N LEU A 183 15.34 -8.65 -9.29
CA LEU A 183 15.13 -7.21 -9.22
C LEU A 183 14.38 -6.84 -7.94
N ALA A 184 15.01 -6.06 -7.06
CA ALA A 184 14.50 -5.70 -5.72
C ALA A 184 13.68 -4.39 -5.71
N VAL A 185 12.50 -4.39 -5.09
CA VAL A 185 11.59 -3.23 -4.89
C VAL A 185 11.51 -2.82 -3.41
N ASN A 186 12.43 -1.99 -2.93
CA ASN A 186 12.29 -1.37 -1.61
C ASN A 186 11.34 -0.18 -1.72
N LEU A 187 10.17 -0.29 -1.10
CA LEU A 187 9.35 0.89 -0.85
C LEU A 187 10.13 1.82 0.08
N PRO A 188 10.07 3.14 -0.14
CA PRO A 188 10.73 4.09 0.76
C PRO A 188 10.22 3.89 2.19
N PRO A 189 11.08 3.99 3.22
CA PRO A 189 10.65 3.91 4.60
C PRO A 189 9.53 4.90 4.87
N ILE A 190 8.47 4.43 5.52
CA ILE A 190 7.35 5.25 5.95
C ILE A 190 7.68 5.72 7.35
N ALA A 191 7.85 7.03 7.51
CA ALA A 191 8.07 7.66 8.80
C ALA A 191 7.02 8.74 9.00
N ILE A 192 6.19 8.61 10.03
CA ILE A 192 5.12 9.54 10.35
C ILE A 192 5.31 9.98 11.79
N HIS A 193 5.38 11.28 12.01
CA HIS A 193 5.46 11.89 13.32
C HIS A 193 4.53 13.10 13.32
N ASP A 194 3.25 12.84 13.50
CA ASP A 194 2.19 13.84 13.28
C ASP A 194 1.01 13.65 14.24
N THR A 195 0.31 14.74 14.50
CA THR A 195 -0.94 14.75 15.29
C THR A 195 -2.14 14.95 14.37
N PHE A 196 -3.09 14.02 14.46
CA PHE A 196 -4.31 13.99 13.68
C PHE A 196 -5.52 14.33 14.56
N PRO A 197 -6.26 15.41 14.28
CA PRO A 197 -7.54 15.65 14.93
C PRO A 197 -8.57 14.65 14.40
N LEU A 198 -9.09 13.78 15.27
CA LEU A 198 -10.06 12.75 14.89
C LEU A 198 -11.49 13.26 14.94
N VAL A 199 -11.82 14.05 15.96
CA VAL A 199 -13.10 14.74 16.06
C VAL A 199 -12.98 16.00 16.90
N THR A 200 -13.75 17.02 16.55
CA THR A 200 -14.03 18.15 17.43
C THR A 200 -15.49 18.57 17.22
N ALA A 201 -16.28 18.50 18.27
CA ALA A 201 -17.68 18.90 18.24
C ALA A 201 -18.04 19.65 19.52
N SER A 202 -19.03 20.54 19.42
CA SER A 202 -19.53 21.29 20.56
C SER A 202 -21.04 21.48 20.49
N ILE A 203 -21.66 21.61 21.65
CA ILE A 203 -23.08 21.89 21.84
C ILE A 203 -23.24 23.04 22.84
N ASN A 204 -24.07 24.00 22.46
CA ASN A 204 -24.38 25.12 23.34
C ASN A 204 -25.43 24.67 24.36
N CYS A 205 -25.02 24.63 25.62
CA CYS A 205 -25.89 24.44 26.76
C CYS A 205 -26.32 25.81 27.29
N GLN A 206 -27.37 25.86 28.12
CA GLN A 206 -27.97 27.15 28.53
C GLN A 206 -26.96 28.12 29.16
N SER A 207 -26.00 27.61 29.94
CA SER A 207 -25.04 28.41 30.70
C SER A 207 -23.56 28.15 30.34
N PHE A 208 -23.28 27.24 29.41
CA PHE A 208 -21.92 26.85 29.01
C PHE A 208 -21.92 26.16 27.64
N THR A 209 -20.75 25.96 27.05
CA THR A 209 -20.59 25.14 25.85
C THR A 209 -19.95 23.81 26.25
N ALA A 210 -20.66 22.70 26.03
CA ALA A 210 -20.09 21.37 26.18
C ALA A 210 -19.40 20.99 24.86
N SER A 211 -18.28 20.28 24.94
CA SER A 211 -17.47 19.89 23.79
C SER A 211 -16.95 18.47 23.92
N ILE A 212 -16.62 17.89 22.78
CA ILE A 212 -15.83 16.66 22.67
C ILE A 212 -14.73 16.90 21.65
N SER A 213 -13.50 16.57 22.01
CA SER A 213 -12.35 16.59 21.14
C SER A 213 -11.55 15.31 21.33
N ALA A 214 -11.19 14.67 20.22
CA ALA A 214 -10.23 13.58 20.24
C ALA A 214 -9.14 13.84 19.21
N GLY A 215 -7.90 13.61 19.63
CA GLY A 215 -6.71 13.70 18.81
C GLY A 215 -5.91 12.40 18.91
N PHE A 216 -5.17 12.10 17.85
CA PHE A 216 -4.25 10.99 17.83
C PHE A 216 -2.88 11.46 17.36
N THR A 217 -1.88 11.36 18.21
CA THR A 217 -0.49 11.63 17.87
C THR A 217 0.16 10.31 17.47
N ALA A 218 0.61 10.20 16.22
CA ALA A 218 1.22 9.00 15.68
C ALA A 218 2.75 9.17 15.59
N ASP A 219 3.47 8.14 16.00
CA ASP A 219 4.90 7.97 15.76
C ASP A 219 5.14 6.59 15.12
N ILE A 220 5.19 6.54 13.79
CA ILE A 220 5.17 5.31 13.02
C ILE A 220 6.42 5.23 12.16
N HIS A 221 7.14 4.13 12.30
CA HIS A 221 8.24 3.73 11.43
C HIS A 221 7.90 2.39 10.81
N ALA A 222 7.66 2.35 9.49
CA ALA A 222 7.33 1.13 8.78
C ALA A 222 8.21 0.93 7.54
N ASN A 223 8.61 -0.31 7.33
CA ASN A 223 9.26 -0.79 6.12
C ASN A 223 8.33 -1.84 5.49
N ALA A 224 7.77 -1.49 4.33
CA ALA A 224 6.93 -2.38 3.57
C ALA A 224 7.71 -2.96 2.37
N SER A 225 7.45 -4.22 2.05
CA SER A 225 7.91 -4.85 0.82
C SER A 225 6.73 -5.45 0.08
N LEU A 226 6.71 -5.29 -1.25
CA LEU A 226 5.69 -5.85 -2.12
C LEU A 226 6.36 -6.63 -3.25
N GLY A 227 5.91 -7.86 -3.45
CA GLY A 227 6.30 -8.74 -4.55
C GLY A 227 5.05 -9.22 -5.29
N LEU A 228 5.22 -9.51 -6.57
CA LEU A 228 4.16 -9.99 -7.44
C LEU A 228 4.73 -11.00 -8.45
N ILE A 229 4.01 -12.11 -8.61
CA ILE A 229 4.17 -13.03 -9.73
C ILE A 229 2.85 -13.12 -10.48
N VAL A 230 2.86 -12.82 -11.78
CA VAL A 230 1.68 -12.96 -12.65
C VAL A 230 2.08 -13.64 -13.94
N ALA A 231 1.32 -14.64 -14.35
CA ALA A 231 1.52 -15.30 -15.64
C ALA A 231 0.21 -15.63 -16.33
N GLY A 232 0.25 -15.71 -17.64
CA GLY A 232 -0.92 -15.97 -18.45
C GLY A 232 -0.62 -15.84 -19.94
N THR A 233 -1.63 -15.50 -20.71
CA THR A 233 -1.52 -15.25 -22.15
C THR A 233 -1.95 -13.83 -22.46
N VAL A 234 -1.20 -13.13 -23.31
CA VAL A 234 -1.66 -11.89 -23.94
C VAL A 234 -2.55 -12.20 -25.13
N ILE A 235 -2.36 -13.36 -25.77
CA ILE A 235 -3.15 -13.83 -26.91
C ILE A 235 -3.55 -15.30 -26.68
N PRO A 236 -4.85 -15.62 -26.55
CA PRO A 236 -5.90 -14.67 -26.14
C PRO A 236 -5.62 -14.13 -24.72
N PRO A 237 -6.10 -12.93 -24.35
CA PRO A 237 -5.89 -12.37 -23.02
C PRO A 237 -6.48 -13.25 -21.90
N GLU A 238 -5.62 -13.80 -21.05
CA GLU A 238 -5.99 -14.61 -19.89
C GLU A 238 -4.90 -14.52 -18.82
N ILE A 239 -5.28 -14.56 -17.54
CA ILE A 239 -4.32 -14.74 -16.43
C ILE A 239 -4.56 -16.11 -15.83
N THR A 240 -3.48 -16.88 -15.73
CA THR A 240 -3.49 -18.28 -15.27
C THR A 240 -2.81 -18.45 -13.92
N GLN A 241 -1.94 -17.52 -13.55
CA GLN A 241 -1.25 -17.50 -12.27
C GLN A 241 -1.21 -16.06 -11.73
N PHE A 242 -1.50 -15.93 -10.45
CA PHE A 242 -1.44 -14.66 -9.74
C PHE A 242 -1.02 -14.92 -8.29
N GLU A 243 0.04 -14.27 -7.86
CA GLU A 243 0.54 -14.36 -6.50
C GLU A 243 1.06 -13.00 -6.03
N ILE A 244 0.54 -12.50 -4.91
CA ILE A 244 1.04 -11.29 -4.24
C ILE A 244 1.73 -11.70 -2.96
N PHE A 245 2.86 -11.07 -2.70
CA PHE A 245 3.60 -11.18 -1.45
C PHE A 245 3.72 -9.80 -0.83
N ALA A 246 3.30 -9.66 0.43
CA ALA A 246 3.52 -8.45 1.20
C ALA A 246 4.33 -8.78 2.46
N GLY A 247 5.30 -7.93 2.75
CA GLY A 247 6.07 -7.97 3.99
C GLY A 247 5.94 -6.63 4.71
N LEU A 248 5.78 -6.66 6.03
CA LEU A 248 5.71 -5.47 6.85
C LEU A 248 6.53 -5.65 8.14
N ASP A 249 7.49 -4.75 8.32
CA ASP A 249 8.13 -4.48 9.59
C ASP A 249 7.68 -3.08 10.04
N ALA A 250 7.14 -2.95 11.26
CA ALA A 250 6.69 -1.65 11.75
C ALA A 250 6.89 -1.49 13.25
N SER A 251 7.35 -0.32 13.66
CA SER A 251 7.22 0.20 15.02
C SER A 251 6.12 1.25 14.99
N VAL A 252 5.04 1.00 15.71
CA VAL A 252 3.93 1.94 15.84
C VAL A 252 3.88 2.38 17.28
N GLY A 253 4.11 3.66 17.50
CA GLY A 253 3.77 4.39 18.71
C GLY A 253 2.64 5.38 18.43
N GLY A 254 1.89 5.72 19.46
CA GLY A 254 1.00 6.86 19.40
C GLY A 254 0.25 7.10 20.69
N THR A 255 -0.27 8.30 20.84
CA THR A 255 -1.04 8.73 22.00
C THR A 255 -2.41 9.15 21.54
N LEU A 256 -3.44 8.52 22.11
CA LEU A 256 -4.82 8.94 21.94
C LEU A 256 -5.19 9.87 23.10
N ASP A 257 -5.58 11.09 22.75
CA ASP A 257 -6.11 12.06 23.70
C ASP A 257 -7.61 12.27 23.44
N VAL A 258 -8.42 12.05 24.48
CA VAL A 258 -9.86 12.29 24.46
C VAL A 258 -10.22 13.24 25.58
N LEU A 259 -10.88 14.34 25.22
CA LEU A 259 -11.44 15.30 26.14
C LEU A 259 -12.92 15.45 25.83
N ALA A 260 -13.78 15.17 26.80
CA ALA A 260 -15.21 15.28 26.66
C ALA A 260 -15.83 15.98 27.88
N THR A 261 -16.66 16.98 27.62
CA THR A 261 -17.56 17.63 28.59
C THR A 261 -19.02 17.52 28.15
N ALA A 262 -19.26 16.95 26.97
CA ALA A 262 -20.57 16.55 26.49
C ALA A 262 -20.77 15.05 26.72
N THR A 263 -22.02 14.64 26.93
CA THR A 263 -22.40 13.24 27.17
C THR A 263 -23.07 12.63 25.93
N GLY A 264 -23.05 11.31 25.82
CA GLY A 264 -23.69 10.54 24.76
C GLY A 264 -22.73 9.74 23.89
N PRO A 265 -23.27 9.04 22.88
CA PRO A 265 -22.48 8.26 21.94
C PRO A 265 -21.75 9.16 20.92
N LEU A 266 -20.52 8.77 20.62
CA LEU A 266 -19.65 9.31 19.60
C LEU A 266 -19.14 8.14 18.75
N SER A 267 -19.25 8.26 17.43
CA SER A 267 -18.56 7.38 16.49
C SER A 267 -18.05 8.23 15.33
N THR A 268 -16.76 8.12 15.03
CA THR A 268 -16.19 8.77 13.84
C THR A 268 -16.37 7.93 12.59
N GLY A 269 -16.52 6.60 12.75
CA GLY A 269 -16.19 5.63 11.73
C GLY A 269 -14.73 5.75 11.29
N LYS A 270 -14.36 5.01 10.23
CA LYS A 270 -13.02 5.10 9.62
C LYS A 270 -12.80 6.47 8.97
N ILE A 271 -11.77 7.17 9.41
CA ILE A 271 -11.28 8.42 8.82
C ILE A 271 -9.85 8.24 8.33
N SER A 272 -9.55 8.69 7.10
CA SER A 272 -8.20 8.63 6.54
C SER A 272 -7.34 9.72 7.18
N LEU A 273 -6.34 9.32 7.96
CA LEU A 273 -5.39 10.21 8.63
C LEU A 273 -4.22 10.57 7.72
N TYR A 274 -3.72 9.58 6.99
CA TYR A 274 -2.59 9.71 6.08
C TYR A 274 -2.77 8.80 4.87
N SER A 275 -2.36 9.23 3.69
CA SER A 275 -2.38 8.39 2.50
C SER A 275 -1.24 8.77 1.55
N VAL A 276 -0.51 7.77 1.07
CA VAL A 276 0.57 7.95 0.09
C VAL A 276 0.46 6.90 -1.01
N ALA A 277 0.49 7.37 -2.26
CA ALA A 277 0.62 6.49 -3.41
C ALA A 277 2.08 6.03 -3.51
N LEU A 278 2.28 4.72 -3.53
CA LEU A 278 3.57 4.09 -3.69
C LEU A 278 3.86 3.88 -5.18
N THR A 279 5.14 3.73 -5.55
CA THR A 279 5.49 3.53 -6.96
C THR A 279 4.91 2.20 -7.45
N GLY A 280 4.09 2.29 -8.50
CA GLY A 280 3.48 1.15 -9.16
C GLY A 280 4.32 0.52 -10.26
N VAL A 281 3.79 -0.55 -10.84
CA VAL A 281 4.31 -1.18 -12.07
C VAL A 281 3.24 -1.07 -13.13
N ASN A 282 3.60 -0.64 -14.33
CA ASN A 282 2.66 -0.51 -15.43
C ASN A 282 3.26 -1.11 -16.71
N PHE A 283 2.65 -2.21 -17.16
CA PHE A 283 2.86 -2.82 -18.48
C PHE A 283 1.59 -2.56 -19.31
N PRO A 284 1.58 -1.49 -20.13
CA PRO A 284 0.36 -1.05 -20.78
C PRO A 284 -0.31 -2.12 -21.64
N GLY A 285 -1.63 -2.25 -21.47
CA GLY A 285 -2.46 -3.27 -22.13
C GLY A 285 -2.36 -4.68 -21.54
N ILE A 286 -1.49 -4.91 -20.56
CA ILE A 286 -1.31 -6.24 -19.92
C ILE A 286 -1.66 -6.14 -18.44
N LEU A 287 -0.92 -5.33 -17.67
CA LEU A 287 -1.06 -5.26 -16.21
C LEU A 287 -0.61 -3.90 -15.67
N SER A 288 -1.39 -3.32 -14.77
CA SER A 288 -1.06 -2.14 -14.00
C SER A 288 -1.31 -2.40 -12.52
N LEU A 289 -0.35 -2.01 -11.68
CA LEU A 289 -0.39 -2.14 -10.23
C LEU A 289 -0.17 -0.77 -9.61
N GLY A 290 -1.11 -0.33 -8.78
CA GLY A 290 -1.03 0.91 -8.03
C GLY A 290 -1.10 0.65 -6.53
N PRO A 291 0.04 0.47 -5.84
CA PRO A 291 0.06 0.33 -4.40
C PRO A 291 -0.21 1.67 -3.71
N THR A 292 -1.02 1.64 -2.65
CA THR A 292 -1.33 2.78 -1.79
C THR A 292 -1.18 2.35 -0.34
N PHE A 293 -0.51 3.18 0.46
CA PHE A 293 -0.47 3.00 1.91
C PHE A 293 -1.32 4.08 2.57
N THR A 294 -2.28 3.66 3.41
CA THR A 294 -3.21 4.53 4.09
C THR A 294 -3.26 4.19 5.58
N ILE A 295 -3.34 5.21 6.42
CA ILE A 295 -3.60 5.04 7.85
C ILE A 295 -4.98 5.58 8.14
N TYR A 296 -5.85 4.72 8.64
CA TYR A 296 -7.14 5.13 9.15
C TYR A 296 -7.12 5.23 10.68
N GLY A 297 -7.91 6.16 11.20
CA GLY A 297 -8.28 6.25 12.60
C GLY A 297 -9.77 5.98 12.74
N GLU A 298 -10.17 5.41 13.87
CA GLU A 298 -11.57 5.20 14.21
C GLU A 298 -11.73 5.33 15.72
N ILE A 299 -12.74 6.08 16.17
CA ILE A 299 -13.12 6.16 17.58
C ILE A 299 -14.59 5.83 17.71
N ASP A 300 -14.89 4.95 18.64
CA ASP A 300 -16.22 4.70 19.16
C ASP A 300 -16.22 4.92 20.67
N ALA A 301 -17.00 5.88 21.13
CA ALA A 301 -17.12 6.20 22.54
C ALA A 301 -18.59 6.32 22.98
N ASN A 302 -18.85 5.96 24.23
CA ASN A 302 -20.08 6.30 24.93
C ASN A 302 -19.70 6.91 26.27
N ILE A 303 -20.06 8.17 26.47
CA ILE A 303 -19.54 9.00 27.57
C ILE A 303 -20.71 9.53 28.38
N ASP A 304 -20.84 9.13 29.64
CA ASP A 304 -21.91 9.61 30.52
C ASP A 304 -21.44 10.67 31.53
N ALA A 305 -20.19 11.14 31.41
CA ALA A 305 -19.59 12.12 32.32
C ALA A 305 -18.45 12.93 31.67
N ASP A 306 -18.04 14.00 32.33
CA ASP A 306 -16.86 14.76 31.94
C ASP A 306 -15.59 13.91 32.10
N LEU A 307 -14.81 13.81 31.04
CA LEU A 307 -13.74 12.83 30.89
C LEU A 307 -12.51 13.45 30.21
N ALA A 308 -11.33 13.23 30.80
CA ALA A 308 -10.05 13.45 30.15
C ALA A 308 -9.24 12.15 30.21
N VAL A 309 -8.96 11.57 29.04
CA VAL A 309 -8.26 10.30 28.87
C VAL A 309 -7.07 10.53 27.94
N SER A 310 -5.90 10.03 28.35
CA SER A 310 -4.73 9.93 27.49
C SER A 310 -4.18 8.50 27.56
N VAL A 311 -4.13 7.82 26.42
CA VAL A 311 -3.68 6.43 26.30
C VAL A 311 -2.52 6.36 25.31
N ASP A 312 -1.36 5.89 25.76
CA ASP A 312 -0.27 5.53 24.87
C ASP A 312 -0.48 4.12 24.33
N LEU A 313 -0.23 3.95 23.04
CA LEU A 313 -0.29 2.69 22.33
C LEU A 313 1.03 2.50 21.61
N ALA A 314 1.74 1.44 21.96
CA ALA A 314 2.98 1.11 21.30
C ALA A 314 3.03 -0.39 20.99
N TYR A 315 3.32 -0.76 19.75
CA TYR A 315 3.50 -2.13 19.32
C TYR A 315 4.56 -2.23 18.23
N ASN A 316 5.27 -3.37 18.23
CA ASN A 316 6.21 -3.72 17.18
C ASN A 316 5.68 -4.91 16.40
N LEU A 317 5.73 -4.79 15.08
CA LEU A 317 5.47 -5.83 14.08
C LEU A 317 6.80 -6.21 13.46
N GLN A 318 7.17 -7.48 13.59
CA GLN A 318 8.37 -8.01 12.97
C GLN A 318 8.03 -9.15 12.03
N ASN A 319 8.57 -9.08 10.82
CA ASN A 319 8.52 -10.11 9.79
C ASN A 319 7.09 -10.57 9.48
N ALA A 320 6.12 -9.64 9.48
CA ALA A 320 4.77 -9.95 9.08
C ALA A 320 4.78 -10.22 7.57
N LYS A 321 4.61 -11.49 7.19
CA LYS A 321 4.59 -11.93 5.79
C LYS A 321 3.20 -12.41 5.42
N LEU A 322 2.78 -12.04 4.22
CA LEU A 322 1.52 -12.45 3.63
C LEU A 322 1.77 -12.87 2.19
N THR A 323 1.23 -14.02 1.81
CA THR A 323 1.14 -14.45 0.43
C THR A 323 -0.33 -14.74 0.08
N ILE A 324 -0.74 -14.32 -1.11
CA ILE A 324 -2.09 -14.53 -1.65
C ILE A 324 -1.93 -15.34 -2.93
N PRO A 325 -2.63 -16.47 -3.10
CA PRO A 325 -3.69 -17.01 -2.23
C PRO A 325 -3.19 -17.58 -0.89
N VAL A 326 -4.03 -17.47 0.15
CA VAL A 326 -3.67 -17.69 1.57
C VAL A 326 -3.57 -19.17 1.94
N GLU A 327 -4.05 -20.09 1.10
CA GLU A 327 -4.27 -21.52 1.45
C GLU A 327 -3.01 -22.26 1.92
N ASP A 328 -1.82 -21.84 1.49
CA ASP A 328 -0.53 -22.49 1.81
C ASP A 328 0.48 -21.59 2.56
N SER A 329 0.05 -20.41 3.04
CA SER A 329 0.97 -19.43 3.62
C SER A 329 1.25 -19.70 5.11
N PRO A 330 2.52 -19.89 5.54
CA PRO A 330 2.85 -19.88 6.95
C PRO A 330 2.50 -18.51 7.54
N LYS A 331 1.76 -18.52 8.66
CA LYS A 331 1.51 -17.32 9.45
C LYS A 331 2.79 -16.94 10.18
N ASP A 332 3.71 -16.30 9.47
CA ASP A 332 4.97 -15.81 10.02
C ASP A 332 4.85 -14.34 10.39
N GLY A 333 5.39 -14.02 11.56
CA GLY A 333 5.42 -12.68 12.13
C GLY A 333 5.13 -12.70 13.61
N SER A 334 5.71 -11.76 14.35
CA SER A 334 5.42 -11.56 15.76
C SER A 334 4.90 -10.16 16.00
N VAL A 335 3.92 -10.08 16.90
CA VAL A 335 3.40 -8.82 17.42
C VAL A 335 3.80 -8.77 18.88
N THR A 336 4.59 -7.78 19.25
CA THR A 336 4.99 -7.56 20.64
C THR A 336 4.49 -6.21 21.08
N PRO A 337 3.56 -6.15 22.07
CA PRO A 337 3.23 -4.89 22.73
C PRO A 337 4.50 -4.27 23.32
N ALA A 338 4.66 -2.96 23.12
CA ALA A 338 5.63 -2.15 23.87
C ALA A 338 4.93 -1.50 25.06
N ASN A 339 5.71 -0.95 26.01
CA ASN A 339 5.14 -0.35 27.21
C ASN A 339 4.22 0.83 26.85
N SER A 340 2.95 0.71 27.20
CA SER A 340 1.93 1.76 27.12
C SER A 340 1.76 2.42 28.49
N ALA A 341 1.98 3.73 28.59
CA ALA A 341 1.52 4.50 29.74
C ALA A 341 0.05 4.91 29.54
N LEU A 342 -0.71 4.98 30.62
CA LEU A 342 -2.10 5.43 30.61
C LEU A 342 -2.28 6.42 31.75
N THR A 343 -2.89 7.55 31.43
CA THR A 343 -3.27 8.57 32.41
C THR A 343 -4.76 8.83 32.30
N LEU A 344 -5.48 8.68 33.41
CA LEU A 344 -6.91 8.94 33.50
C LEU A 344 -7.19 10.05 34.52
N SER A 345 -8.01 11.03 34.11
CA SER A 345 -8.53 12.06 34.99
C SER A 345 -10.04 12.18 34.84
N VAL A 346 -10.76 12.08 35.95
CA VAL A 346 -12.22 12.22 36.03
C VAL A 346 -12.62 13.22 37.11
N LEU A 347 -13.69 13.97 36.84
CA LEU A 347 -14.20 15.02 37.71
C LEU A 347 -15.13 14.48 38.82
N PRO A 348 -15.29 15.22 39.93
CA PRO A 348 -16.05 14.81 41.12
C PRO A 348 -17.57 14.79 40.94
N ASN A 349 -18.23 13.97 41.78
CA ASN A 349 -19.67 13.90 42.06
C ASN A 349 -20.54 13.35 40.93
N ILE A 350 -20.00 12.45 40.11
CA ILE A 350 -20.72 11.83 38.98
C ILE A 350 -20.56 10.30 39.06
N ASN A 351 -21.65 9.59 38.80
CA ASN A 351 -21.58 8.18 38.40
C ASN A 351 -21.14 8.17 36.93
N SER A 352 -19.86 7.95 36.70
CA SER A 352 -19.24 8.03 35.39
C SER A 352 -19.15 6.65 34.78
N ASN A 353 -20.01 6.38 33.81
CA ASN A 353 -19.83 5.28 32.89
C ASN A 353 -19.23 5.82 31.60
N ALA A 354 -18.10 5.28 31.18
CA ALA A 354 -17.54 5.60 29.87
C ALA A 354 -16.93 4.37 29.23
N THR A 355 -17.18 4.19 27.94
CA THR A 355 -16.47 3.22 27.12
C THR A 355 -15.86 3.97 25.96
N VAL A 356 -14.55 3.85 25.77
CA VAL A 356 -13.81 4.46 24.66
C VAL A 356 -13.04 3.36 23.96
N ASN A 357 -13.31 3.16 22.69
CA ASN A 357 -12.53 2.32 21.80
C ASN A 357 -11.90 3.21 20.73
N ALA A 358 -10.60 3.07 20.53
CA ALA A 358 -9.89 3.78 19.48
C ALA A 358 -9.03 2.80 18.69
N SER A 359 -9.16 2.84 17.37
CA SER A 359 -8.45 1.96 16.46
C SER A 359 -7.59 2.78 15.51
N ILE A 360 -6.37 2.30 15.29
CA ILE A 360 -5.47 2.75 14.23
C ILE A 360 -5.35 1.59 13.26
N ILE A 361 -5.56 1.89 11.98
CA ILE A 361 -5.65 0.88 10.94
C ILE A 361 -4.69 1.25 9.80
N PRO A 362 -3.42 0.84 9.87
CA PRO A 362 -2.55 0.85 8.69
C PRO A 362 -3.06 -0.16 7.66
N GLU A 363 -3.19 0.28 6.42
CA GLU A 363 -3.65 -0.51 5.30
C GLU A 363 -2.70 -0.32 4.11
N LEU A 364 -2.22 -1.43 3.56
CA LEU A 364 -1.54 -1.48 2.27
C LEU A 364 -2.53 -2.06 1.26
N SER A 365 -2.98 -1.23 0.32
CA SER A 365 -3.83 -1.67 -0.78
C SER A 365 -3.08 -1.68 -2.10
N VAL A 366 -3.45 -2.58 -2.99
CA VAL A 366 -2.87 -2.75 -4.32
C VAL A 366 -4.00 -2.79 -5.32
N GLY A 367 -4.18 -1.69 -6.03
CA GLY A 367 -5.09 -1.63 -7.18
C GLY A 367 -4.49 -2.39 -8.37
N ILE A 368 -5.27 -3.31 -8.94
CA ILE A 368 -4.85 -4.19 -10.03
C ILE A 368 -5.77 -3.93 -11.22
N ASN A 369 -5.17 -3.55 -12.35
CA ASN A 369 -5.86 -3.51 -13.63
C ASN A 369 -5.14 -4.46 -14.58
N ALA A 370 -5.81 -5.50 -15.03
CA ALA A 370 -5.26 -6.44 -16.01
C ALA A 370 -6.10 -6.41 -17.28
N PHE A 371 -5.44 -6.23 -18.41
CA PHE A 371 -6.09 -5.99 -19.69
C PHE A 371 -7.14 -4.86 -19.57
N THR A 372 -8.20 -4.91 -20.38
CA THR A 372 -9.30 -3.92 -20.36
C THR A 372 -10.52 -4.37 -19.56
N PHE A 373 -10.51 -5.59 -19.02
CA PHE A 373 -11.70 -6.24 -18.45
C PHE A 373 -11.55 -6.66 -17.00
N ILE A 374 -10.39 -6.46 -16.36
CA ILE A 374 -10.15 -6.86 -14.98
C ILE A 374 -9.69 -5.66 -14.16
N THR A 375 -10.49 -5.36 -13.14
CA THR A 375 -10.19 -4.37 -12.11
C THR A 375 -10.48 -5.00 -10.76
N ALA A 376 -9.53 -4.91 -9.86
CA ALA A 376 -9.68 -5.38 -8.49
C ALA A 376 -8.73 -4.65 -7.57
N GLU A 377 -8.98 -4.79 -6.28
CA GLU A 377 -8.12 -4.28 -5.23
C GLU A 377 -7.86 -5.38 -4.23
N VAL A 378 -6.61 -5.51 -3.79
CA VAL A 378 -6.22 -6.42 -2.72
C VAL A 378 -5.66 -5.55 -1.60
N TYR A 379 -6.09 -5.80 -0.37
CA TYR A 379 -5.62 -5.03 0.78
C TYR A 379 -5.17 -5.92 1.92
N LEU A 380 -4.14 -5.46 2.62
CA LEU A 380 -3.69 -5.96 3.90
C LEU A 380 -3.89 -4.84 4.92
N ASN A 381 -4.72 -5.07 5.93
CA ASN A 381 -4.83 -4.14 7.04
C ASN A 381 -4.43 -4.78 8.36
N VAL A 382 -3.89 -3.92 9.20
CA VAL A 382 -3.52 -4.22 10.57
C VAL A 382 -4.37 -3.30 11.44
N ILE A 383 -5.11 -3.84 12.39
CA ILE A 383 -5.98 -3.08 13.28
C ILE A 383 -5.39 -3.18 14.68
N GLY A 384 -4.85 -2.08 15.19
CA GLY A 384 -4.48 -1.93 16.59
C GLY A 384 -5.57 -1.13 17.30
N THR A 385 -6.16 -1.68 18.36
CA THR A 385 -7.25 -1.05 19.12
C THR A 385 -6.88 -0.90 20.58
N ALA A 386 -7.12 0.28 21.14
CA ALA A 386 -7.16 0.55 22.57
C ALA A 386 -8.61 0.60 23.03
N SER A 387 -8.88 0.02 24.19
CA SER A 387 -10.18 0.06 24.83
C SER A 387 -10.02 0.51 26.27
N VAL A 388 -10.87 1.44 26.69
CA VAL A 388 -10.97 1.93 28.07
C VAL A 388 -12.43 1.84 28.49
N GLY A 389 -12.69 1.06 29.54
CA GLY A 389 -13.96 0.96 30.22
C GLY A 389 -13.85 1.56 31.63
N LEU A 390 -14.75 2.48 31.95
CA LEU A 390 -14.86 3.16 33.24
C LEU A 390 -16.25 2.93 33.79
N ASP A 391 -16.30 2.49 35.05
CA ASP A 391 -17.49 2.49 35.89
C ASP A 391 -17.04 3.05 37.24
N LEU A 392 -17.12 4.38 37.39
CA LEU A 392 -16.57 5.10 38.53
C LEU A 392 -17.66 5.89 39.26
N ASN A 393 -17.58 5.87 40.58
CA ASN A 393 -18.33 6.71 41.50
C ASN A 393 -17.32 7.46 42.35
N ALA A 394 -17.07 8.72 41.98
CA ALA A 394 -16.08 9.56 42.64
C ALA A 394 -16.78 10.70 43.41
N SER A 395 -16.49 10.83 44.70
CA SER A 395 -17.00 11.94 45.53
C SER A 395 -16.08 13.18 45.55
N ALA A 396 -14.94 13.11 44.85
CA ALA A 396 -13.89 14.15 44.78
C ALA A 396 -13.06 13.96 43.48
N ASP A 397 -12.27 14.97 43.07
CA ASP A 397 -11.38 14.88 41.90
C ASP A 397 -10.45 13.67 42.02
N ALA A 398 -10.52 12.78 41.04
CA ALA A 398 -9.77 11.54 41.05
C ALA A 398 -8.87 11.44 39.82
N LYS A 399 -7.57 11.29 40.09
CA LYS A 399 -6.57 10.94 39.08
C LYS A 399 -6.07 9.53 39.36
N VAL A 400 -6.15 8.69 38.34
CA VAL A 400 -5.69 7.30 38.39
C VAL A 400 -4.63 7.13 37.32
N SER A 401 -3.49 6.58 37.73
CA SER A 401 -2.38 6.22 36.85
C SER A 401 -2.16 4.70 36.86
N THR A 402 -1.47 4.19 35.84
CA THR A 402 -1.13 2.77 35.68
C THR A 402 -0.28 2.20 36.81
N ASP A 403 0.41 3.04 37.58
CA ASP A 403 1.17 2.65 38.77
C ASP A 403 0.27 2.32 39.99
N GLY A 404 -1.05 2.52 39.87
CA GLY A 404 -2.02 2.28 40.93
C GLY A 404 -2.06 3.38 42.00
N SER A 405 -1.37 4.50 41.77
CA SER A 405 -1.43 5.66 42.65
C SER A 405 -2.73 6.43 42.39
N VAL A 406 -3.53 6.61 43.45
CA VAL A 406 -4.66 7.56 43.46
C VAL A 406 -4.14 8.85 44.05
N ALA A 407 -3.98 9.89 43.23
CA ALA A 407 -3.35 11.14 43.67
C ALA A 407 -4.26 11.98 44.60
N SER A 408 -5.58 11.80 44.53
CA SER A 408 -6.57 12.50 45.36
C SER A 408 -7.96 11.82 45.30
N GLY A 409 -8.73 11.86 46.40
CA GLY A 409 -10.17 11.54 46.42
C GLY A 409 -10.57 10.15 46.93
N SER A 410 -11.89 9.95 47.12
CA SER A 410 -12.56 8.67 47.40
C SER A 410 -13.23 8.19 46.12
N VAL A 411 -12.76 7.07 45.58
CA VAL A 411 -13.26 6.44 44.35
C VAL A 411 -13.77 5.05 44.67
N ASP A 412 -15.01 4.76 44.27
CA ASP A 412 -15.58 3.42 44.21
C ASP A 412 -15.82 3.07 42.73
N GLY A 413 -15.48 1.87 42.29
CA GLY A 413 -15.70 1.45 40.91
C GLY A 413 -14.47 0.89 40.21
N CYS A 414 -14.62 0.55 38.93
CA CYS A 414 -13.63 -0.20 38.15
C CYS A 414 -13.11 0.61 36.95
N VAL A 415 -11.82 0.42 36.68
CA VAL A 415 -11.13 0.84 35.45
C VAL A 415 -10.64 -0.43 34.75
N ASP A 416 -10.99 -0.56 33.49
CA ASP A 416 -10.60 -1.67 32.61
C ASP A 416 -9.96 -1.10 31.35
N VAL A 417 -8.72 -1.48 31.06
CA VAL A 417 -7.99 -1.05 29.87
C VAL A 417 -7.49 -2.28 29.16
N GLY A 418 -7.89 -2.41 27.90
CA GLY A 418 -7.49 -3.51 27.03
C GLY A 418 -6.86 -2.99 25.75
N ALA A 419 -6.05 -3.82 25.14
CA ALA A 419 -5.59 -3.65 23.77
C ALA A 419 -6.00 -4.86 22.94
N ALA A 420 -6.35 -4.64 21.68
CA ALA A 420 -6.61 -5.70 20.73
C ALA A 420 -5.82 -5.46 19.45
N PHE A 421 -5.44 -6.55 18.82
CA PHE A 421 -4.72 -6.55 17.56
C PHE A 421 -5.38 -7.54 16.61
N SER A 422 -5.57 -7.15 15.36
CA SER A 422 -5.95 -8.10 14.31
C SER A 422 -5.32 -7.73 12.97
N THR A 423 -4.95 -8.73 12.20
CA THR A 423 -4.49 -8.56 10.82
C THR A 423 -5.48 -9.25 9.91
N ASN A 424 -5.95 -8.54 8.89
CA ASN A 424 -6.84 -9.10 7.89
C ASN A 424 -6.26 -8.87 6.50
N VAL A 425 -6.46 -9.85 5.63
CA VAL A 425 -6.27 -9.67 4.20
C VAL A 425 -7.63 -9.74 3.53
N GLY A 426 -7.88 -8.82 2.62
CA GLY A 426 -9.07 -8.88 1.82
C GLY A 426 -8.82 -8.48 0.39
N ALA A 427 -9.86 -8.62 -0.40
CA ALA A 427 -9.84 -8.25 -1.79
C ALA A 427 -11.26 -7.93 -2.25
N ASP A 428 -11.34 -6.91 -3.09
CA ASP A 428 -12.56 -6.39 -3.68
C ASP A 428 -12.51 -6.52 -5.20
N GLY A 429 -13.61 -6.99 -5.78
CA GLY A 429 -13.76 -7.14 -7.22
C GLY A 429 -13.74 -8.60 -7.67
N SER A 430 -13.40 -8.83 -8.93
CA SER A 430 -13.31 -10.18 -9.51
C SER A 430 -11.90 -10.39 -10.05
N LEU A 431 -11.04 -11.02 -9.25
CA LEU A 431 -9.70 -11.42 -9.68
C LEU A 431 -9.74 -12.84 -10.21
N PHE A 432 -9.88 -12.94 -11.54
CA PHE A 432 -9.55 -14.14 -12.32
C PHE A 432 -10.16 -15.47 -11.78
N ASN A 433 -11.36 -15.42 -11.20
CA ASN A 433 -12.02 -16.53 -10.50
C ASN A 433 -11.31 -17.06 -9.23
N PHE A 434 -10.14 -16.50 -8.85
CA PHE A 434 -9.46 -16.80 -7.59
C PHE A 434 -10.11 -16.05 -6.42
N ILE A 435 -10.59 -14.83 -6.68
CA ILE A 435 -11.34 -14.01 -5.72
C ILE A 435 -12.59 -13.48 -6.43
N SER A 436 -13.75 -13.78 -5.86
CA SER A 436 -15.03 -13.29 -6.36
C SER A 436 -15.75 -12.51 -5.26
N GLY A 437 -16.04 -11.24 -5.55
CA GLY A 437 -16.69 -10.33 -4.60
C GLY A 437 -15.71 -9.78 -3.57
N SER A 438 -16.24 -9.37 -2.43
CA SER A 438 -15.45 -8.91 -1.29
C SER A 438 -15.16 -10.09 -0.38
N VAL A 439 -13.89 -10.46 -0.24
CA VAL A 439 -13.44 -11.48 0.72
C VAL A 439 -12.60 -10.83 1.80
N ASN A 440 -12.75 -11.29 3.04
CA ASN A 440 -11.94 -10.85 4.16
C ASN A 440 -11.53 -12.08 4.98
N TYR A 441 -10.22 -12.32 5.06
CA TYR A 441 -9.62 -13.44 5.77
C TYR A 441 -8.85 -12.91 6.98
N PRO A 442 -9.33 -13.17 8.22
CA PRO A 442 -8.57 -12.84 9.41
C PRO A 442 -7.34 -13.75 9.49
N LEU A 443 -6.16 -13.15 9.47
CA LEU A 443 -4.89 -13.88 9.52
C LEU A 443 -4.50 -14.17 10.97
N PHE A 444 -4.59 -13.16 11.82
CA PHE A 444 -4.21 -13.21 13.22
C PHE A 444 -5.10 -12.26 14.02
N SER A 445 -5.44 -12.64 15.25
CA SER A 445 -6.10 -11.77 16.20
C SER A 445 -5.71 -12.16 17.61
N ASP A 446 -5.37 -11.17 18.43
CA ASP A 446 -5.08 -11.32 19.85
C ASP A 446 -5.60 -10.11 20.63
N SER A 447 -5.80 -10.27 21.93
CA SER A 447 -6.28 -9.22 22.82
C SER A 447 -5.74 -9.40 24.23
N TRP A 448 -5.41 -8.30 24.87
CA TRP A 448 -4.76 -8.26 26.18
C TRP A 448 -5.48 -7.32 27.12
N ASP A 449 -5.73 -7.77 28.36
CA ASP A 449 -6.13 -6.90 29.47
C ASP A 449 -4.87 -6.24 30.02
N LEU A 450 -4.62 -4.98 29.65
CA LEU A 450 -3.43 -4.23 30.06
C LEU A 450 -3.52 -3.80 31.53
N TYR A 451 -4.71 -3.38 31.96
CA TYR A 451 -4.95 -2.94 33.32
C TYR A 451 -6.39 -3.20 33.72
N LYS A 452 -6.60 -3.82 34.88
CA LYS A 452 -7.93 -3.99 35.46
C LYS A 452 -7.88 -3.80 36.96
N LYS A 453 -8.52 -2.75 37.46
CA LYS A 453 -8.56 -2.46 38.89
C LYS A 453 -9.93 -1.96 39.30
N CYS A 454 -10.43 -2.51 40.41
CA CYS A 454 -11.57 -1.95 41.10
C CYS A 454 -11.11 -1.35 42.44
N PHE A 455 -11.61 -0.16 42.74
CA PHE A 455 -11.47 0.54 44.00
C PHE A 455 -12.76 0.32 44.78
N ALA A 456 -12.65 -0.03 46.06
CA ALA A 456 -13.81 -0.14 46.93
C ALA A 456 -13.94 1.16 47.74
N ALA A 457 -15.16 1.69 47.86
CA ALA A 457 -15.46 2.65 48.92
C ALA A 457 -15.00 2.10 50.28
N ALA A 458 -14.42 2.93 51.13
CA ALA A 458 -14.07 2.55 52.50
C ALA A 458 -15.31 1.99 53.23
N GLY A 459 -15.48 0.65 53.24
CA GLY A 459 -16.59 -0.05 53.88
C GLY A 459 -17.48 -0.94 53.01
N SER A 460 -17.25 -1.10 51.70
CA SER A 460 -18.12 -1.91 50.81
C SER A 460 -17.52 -3.29 50.50
N THR A 461 -18.30 -4.37 50.72
CA THR A 461 -17.93 -5.76 50.39
C THR A 461 -18.14 -6.07 48.92
N ASN A 462 -17.10 -6.60 48.28
CA ASN A 462 -16.99 -6.98 46.86
C ASN A 462 -18.22 -7.67 46.26
N ALA A 463 -18.81 -7.05 45.24
CA ALA A 463 -19.63 -7.72 44.24
C ALA A 463 -19.05 -7.43 42.85
N SER A 464 -18.25 -8.37 42.33
CA SER A 464 -17.74 -8.33 40.96
C SER A 464 -18.92 -8.45 39.98
N ARG A 465 -19.22 -7.38 39.23
CA ARG A 465 -20.03 -7.46 38.02
C ARG A 465 -19.09 -7.40 36.81
N ARG A 466 -19.24 -8.38 35.93
CA ARG A 466 -18.54 -8.47 34.65
C ARG A 466 -19.18 -7.46 33.69
N ALA A 467 -18.42 -6.48 33.22
CA ALA A 467 -18.71 -5.84 31.94
C ALA A 467 -18.30 -6.82 30.83
N ALA A 468 -19.22 -7.16 29.95
CA ALA A 468 -18.91 -7.92 28.74
C ALA A 468 -18.43 -6.95 27.67
N VAL A 469 -17.35 -7.30 26.97
CA VAL A 469 -16.88 -6.62 25.76
C VAL A 469 -18.03 -6.59 24.74
N PRO A 470 -18.58 -5.42 24.38
CA PRO A 470 -19.59 -5.35 23.32
C PRO A 470 -18.91 -5.53 21.96
N VAL A 471 -19.51 -6.38 21.12
CA VAL A 471 -19.20 -6.49 19.69
C VAL A 471 -19.56 -5.17 19.00
N PRO A 472 -18.82 -4.71 17.96
CA PRO A 472 -19.12 -3.46 17.28
C PRO A 472 -20.53 -3.49 16.69
N VAL A 473 -21.39 -2.57 17.13
CA VAL A 473 -22.70 -2.33 16.52
C VAL A 473 -22.57 -1.07 15.68
N GLU A 474 -22.67 -1.25 14.37
CA GLU A 474 -22.68 -0.20 13.36
C GLU A 474 -23.92 0.71 13.56
N ARG A 475 -23.76 1.78 14.35
CA ARG A 475 -24.72 2.87 14.46
C ARG A 475 -23.99 4.21 14.40
N ARG A 476 -24.02 4.83 13.22
CA ARG A 476 -23.74 6.27 13.07
C ARG A 476 -24.82 7.06 13.80
N ALA A 477 -24.59 7.38 15.07
CA ALA A 477 -25.41 8.30 15.83
C ALA A 477 -24.50 9.18 16.69
N THR A 478 -24.18 10.38 16.19
CA THR A 478 -23.69 11.46 17.04
C THR A 478 -24.88 12.02 17.80
N GLY A 479 -24.97 11.65 19.09
CA GLY A 479 -26.09 11.99 19.96
C GLY A 479 -25.64 12.81 21.16
N LEU A 480 -24.86 13.87 20.94
CA LEU A 480 -24.31 14.69 22.03
C LEU A 480 -25.43 15.39 22.81
N MET A 481 -25.35 15.30 24.12
CA MET A 481 -26.28 15.88 25.08
C MET A 481 -25.53 16.73 26.11
N CYS A 482 -26.15 17.83 26.53
CA CYS A 482 -25.66 18.60 27.66
C CYS A 482 -25.72 17.74 28.93
N PRO A 483 -24.66 17.71 29.75
CA PRO A 483 -24.68 16.96 31.01
C PRO A 483 -25.77 17.49 31.95
N THR A 484 -26.38 16.60 32.73
CA THR A 484 -27.53 16.92 33.60
C THR A 484 -27.18 17.74 34.84
N SER A 485 -25.90 17.94 35.13
CA SER A 485 -25.39 18.68 36.29
C SER A 485 -24.26 19.63 35.87
N ALA A 486 -24.50 20.93 35.97
CA ALA A 486 -23.49 21.98 35.77
C ALA A 486 -22.60 22.10 37.01
N SER A 487 -21.64 21.19 37.17
CA SER A 487 -20.64 21.26 38.25
C SER A 487 -19.42 22.08 37.78
N ASN A 488 -19.03 23.10 38.54
CA ASN A 488 -17.86 23.99 38.38
C ASN A 488 -16.95 23.76 37.14
N ILE A 489 -17.40 24.27 35.99
CA ILE A 489 -16.72 24.20 34.69
C ILE A 489 -15.40 25.00 34.69
N THR A 490 -15.22 25.94 35.63
CA THR A 490 -13.99 26.71 35.80
C THR A 490 -12.77 25.87 36.18
N SER A 491 -12.97 24.77 36.93
CA SER A 491 -11.88 23.80 37.18
C SER A 491 -11.55 22.99 35.93
N ILE A 492 -12.53 22.82 35.04
CA ILE A 492 -12.40 22.11 33.78
C ILE A 492 -11.61 22.96 32.79
N GLU A 493 -11.92 24.24 32.62
CA GLU A 493 -11.12 25.13 31.78
C GLU A 493 -9.64 25.15 32.20
N GLN A 494 -9.34 25.10 33.50
CA GLN A 494 -7.96 25.00 34.00
C GLN A 494 -7.30 23.65 33.70
N ILE A 495 -8.05 22.54 33.81
CA ILE A 495 -7.55 21.20 33.44
C ILE A 495 -7.38 21.10 31.92
N ILE A 496 -8.30 21.66 31.14
CA ILE A 496 -8.26 21.73 29.69
C ILE A 496 -7.07 22.57 29.25
N ASP A 497 -6.89 23.76 29.80
CA ASP A 497 -5.75 24.63 29.48
C ASP A 497 -4.42 23.98 29.90
N GLN A 498 -4.40 23.28 31.04
CA GLN A 498 -3.21 22.54 31.47
C GLN A 498 -2.91 21.36 30.55
N VAL A 499 -3.91 20.54 30.20
CA VAL A 499 -3.75 19.40 29.28
C VAL A 499 -3.38 19.88 27.88
N ILE A 500 -4.02 20.94 27.37
CA ILE A 500 -3.65 21.56 26.08
C ILE A 500 -2.22 22.12 26.14
N THR A 501 -1.81 22.70 27.26
CA THR A 501 -0.44 23.21 27.46
C THR A 501 0.57 22.07 27.54
N ASP A 502 0.23 20.97 28.22
CA ASP A 502 1.07 19.78 28.34
C ASP A 502 1.19 19.06 26.97
N ILE A 503 0.10 18.97 26.21
CA ILE A 503 0.10 18.48 24.81
C ILE A 503 1.00 19.37 23.94
N LYS A 504 0.88 20.70 24.04
CA LYS A 504 1.73 21.64 23.28
C LYS A 504 3.20 21.64 23.71
N ALA A 505 3.50 21.19 24.93
CA ALA A 505 4.86 21.10 25.45
C ALA A 505 5.51 19.73 25.19
N ALA A 506 4.71 18.71 24.89
CA ALA A 506 5.15 17.38 24.49
C ALA A 506 5.42 17.26 22.97
N VAL A 507 4.94 18.22 22.17
CA VAL A 507 5.32 18.50 20.78
C VAL A 507 6.53 19.43 20.77
#